data_AF-I3ZL78-F1
#
_entry.id   AF-I3ZL78-F1
#
_cell.length_a   1.000
_cell.length_b   1.000
_cell.length_c   1.000
_cell.angle_alpha   90.00
_cell.angle_beta   90.00
_cell.angle_gamma   90.00
#
_symmetry.space_group_name_H-M   'P 1'
#
loop_
_entity.id
_entity.type
_entity.pdbx_description
1 polymer ?
#
loop_
_entity_poly.entity_id
_entity_poly.type
_entity_poly.pdbx_seq_one_letter_code
_entity_poly.pdbx_strand_id
1 'polypeptide(L)'
;MRFAKRTGRLLLLLAIAYLSSLVLFVGGMRFATVAYRHRCARLMADFQSLELHKTSWSETQRMMTRWGRHGRYEGTCDANFCRYTIRLGSPIEQAFKTSTSFAASSRSLLIPLALYFHPAIIFGNRPASFMVSFVVQGNVVLRKGDSFTVGGSGESTLVATSHSADRVNGGDPGWLISGTEQLATHPYYSVSRPGGCSTCSMVQVVFSLQTPTEQARSLTRFNFECIGRIRPCKYMEEIFPASAEWNLYDRQRSDKPDPENKAELPVDCRVPLFARAREADAVLRVMSLARKEASDPDPLRPPTTMEQAHVRIIEKLKGGEGWQIGTELLVYTHPSLAYQPRKIEVPLTAGSTFYLLQTKYPMEAPDTVESGRCLTIPDLPGVRAQLRQGIQKETPLRVPDPWRGYFKWGG
;
A
#
# COMPACT_ATOMS: atom_id res chain seq x y z
N MET A 1 -0.80 41.54 -61.14
CA MET A 1 0.28 41.55 -60.11
C MET A 1 -0.07 42.20 -58.76
N ARG A 2 -1.00 43.17 -58.64
CA ARG A 2 -1.36 43.77 -57.32
C ARG A 2 -2.14 42.83 -56.38
N PHE A 3 -2.90 41.88 -56.93
CA PHE A 3 -3.65 40.88 -56.15
C PHE A 3 -2.73 39.91 -55.40
N ALA A 4 -1.68 39.42 -56.05
CA ALA A 4 -0.68 38.51 -55.45
C ALA A 4 0.08 39.13 -54.26
N LYS A 5 0.30 40.45 -54.27
CA LYS A 5 0.95 41.15 -53.15
C LYS A 5 0.03 41.31 -51.93
N ARG A 6 -1.29 41.44 -52.13
CA ARG A 6 -2.26 41.56 -51.03
C ARG A 6 -2.54 40.21 -50.37
N THR A 7 -2.67 39.14 -51.16
CA THR A 7 -2.87 37.78 -50.63
C THR A 7 -1.65 37.30 -49.85
N GLY A 8 -0.44 37.58 -50.31
CA GLY A 8 0.80 37.22 -49.59
C GLY A 8 0.91 37.88 -48.20
N ARG A 9 0.54 39.17 -48.07
CA ARG A 9 0.54 39.88 -46.78
C ARG A 9 -0.50 39.31 -45.80
N LEU A 10 -1.69 38.98 -46.29
CA LEU A 10 -2.74 38.36 -45.47
C LEU A 10 -2.30 37.00 -44.93
N LEU A 11 -1.75 36.14 -45.79
CA LEU A 11 -1.26 34.81 -45.38
C LEU A 11 -0.15 34.92 -44.34
N LEU A 12 0.77 35.88 -44.49
CA LEU A 12 1.82 36.12 -43.50
C LEU A 12 1.25 36.55 -42.14
N LEU A 13 0.27 37.47 -42.12
CA LEU A 13 -0.37 37.91 -40.87
C LEU A 13 -1.12 36.76 -40.19
N LEU A 14 -1.83 35.93 -40.96
CA LEU A 14 -2.50 34.75 -40.43
C LEU A 14 -1.50 33.73 -39.86
N ALA A 15 -0.37 33.51 -40.55
CA ALA A 15 0.69 32.63 -40.06
C ALA A 15 1.31 33.15 -38.76
N ILE A 16 1.58 34.46 -38.65
CA ILE A 16 2.11 35.09 -37.43
C ILE A 16 1.10 34.98 -36.28
N ALA A 17 -0.17 35.27 -36.52
CA ALA A 17 -1.22 35.18 -35.52
C ALA A 17 -1.38 33.73 -35.02
N TYR A 18 -1.36 32.76 -35.94
CA TYR A 18 -1.42 31.34 -35.61
C TYR A 18 -0.21 30.89 -34.78
N LEU A 19 1.01 31.23 -35.21
CA LEU A 19 2.23 30.89 -34.47
C LEU A 19 2.26 31.55 -33.09
N SER A 20 1.82 32.80 -32.97
CA SER A 20 1.74 33.51 -31.69
C SER A 20 0.74 32.84 -30.75
N SER A 21 -0.43 32.45 -31.26
CA SER A 21 -1.43 31.69 -30.50
C SER A 21 -0.88 30.34 -30.04
N LEU A 22 -0.19 29.61 -30.93
CA LEU A 22 0.43 28.33 -30.61
C LEU A 22 1.51 28.48 -29.53
N VAL A 23 2.36 29.51 -29.61
CA VAL A 23 3.39 29.80 -28.60
C VAL A 23 2.77 30.14 -27.25
N LEU A 24 1.75 31.00 -27.22
CA LEU A 24 1.03 31.34 -26.00
C LEU A 24 0.33 30.12 -25.40
N PHE A 25 -0.25 29.27 -26.25
CA PHE A 25 -0.90 28.03 -25.83
C PHE A 25 0.10 27.05 -25.20
N VAL A 26 1.21 26.76 -25.89
CA VAL A 26 2.27 25.88 -25.37
C VAL A 26 2.90 26.48 -24.11
N GLY A 27 3.20 27.77 -24.10
CA GLY A 27 3.74 28.49 -22.94
C GLY A 27 2.80 28.41 -21.74
N GLY A 28 1.50 28.65 -21.95
CA GLY A 28 0.46 28.54 -20.92
C GLY A 28 0.34 27.13 -20.35
N MET A 29 0.36 26.10 -21.21
CA MET A 29 0.36 24.70 -20.75
C MET A 29 1.62 24.36 -19.93
N ARG A 30 2.80 24.77 -20.39
CA ARG A 30 4.07 24.56 -19.67
C ARG A 30 4.05 25.23 -18.30
N PHE A 31 3.59 26.48 -18.25
CA PHE A 31 3.43 27.20 -17.00
C PHE A 31 2.47 26.48 -16.04
N ALA A 32 1.30 26.06 -16.52
CA ALA A 32 0.31 25.35 -15.72
C ALA A 32 0.87 24.01 -15.16
N THR A 33 1.65 23.29 -15.96
CA THR A 33 2.28 22.01 -15.57
C THR A 33 3.41 22.20 -14.56
N VAL A 34 4.25 23.23 -14.72
CA VAL A 34 5.26 23.60 -13.71
C VAL A 34 4.60 24.03 -12.41
N ALA A 35 3.56 24.85 -12.48
CA ALA A 35 2.78 25.27 -11.32
C ALA A 35 2.11 24.08 -10.61
N TYR A 36 1.61 23.10 -11.36
CA TYR A 36 1.06 21.86 -10.81
C TYR A 36 2.13 21.04 -10.11
N ARG A 37 3.29 20.80 -10.75
CA ARG A 37 4.43 20.10 -10.15
C ARG A 37 4.87 20.76 -8.84
N HIS A 38 4.97 22.09 -8.82
CA HIS A 38 5.34 22.84 -7.62
C HIS A 38 4.30 22.67 -6.49
N ARG A 39 3.00 22.69 -6.80
CA ARG A 39 1.94 22.41 -5.83
C ARG A 39 2.02 20.99 -5.28
N CYS A 40 2.26 19.98 -6.12
CA CYS A 40 2.44 18.60 -5.66
C CYS A 40 3.65 18.48 -4.73
N ALA A 41 4.79 19.06 -5.09
CA ALA A 41 5.98 19.08 -4.24
C ALA A 41 5.72 19.75 -2.88
N ARG A 42 5.02 20.89 -2.88
CA ARG A 42 4.65 21.61 -1.65
C ARG A 42 3.66 20.80 -0.80
N LEU A 43 2.64 20.19 -1.41
CA LEU A 43 1.68 19.34 -0.71
C LEU A 43 2.38 18.12 -0.09
N MET A 44 3.30 17.50 -0.83
CA MET A 44 4.09 16.37 -0.31
C MET A 44 4.96 16.79 0.87
N ALA A 45 5.62 17.95 0.82
CA ALA A 45 6.40 18.47 1.94
C ALA A 45 5.50 18.73 3.18
N ASP A 46 4.34 19.37 3.00
CA ASP A 46 3.37 19.58 4.07
C ASP A 46 2.88 18.24 4.64
N PHE A 47 2.59 17.27 3.78
CA PHE A 47 2.15 15.93 4.19
C PHE A 47 3.23 15.15 4.94
N GLN A 48 4.49 15.25 4.51
CA GLN A 48 5.63 14.62 5.19
C GLN A 48 5.95 15.28 6.53
N SER A 49 5.58 16.54 6.73
CA SER A 49 5.64 17.20 8.05
C SER A 49 4.63 16.62 9.06
N LEU A 50 3.59 15.90 8.59
CA LEU A 50 2.70 15.17 9.47
C LEU A 50 3.40 13.91 10.01
N GLU A 51 3.91 14.01 11.22
CA GLU A 51 4.40 12.88 12.01
C GLU A 51 3.25 12.17 12.72
N LEU A 52 3.18 10.85 12.52
CA LEU A 52 2.20 9.98 13.18
C LEU A 52 2.37 10.07 14.71
N HIS A 53 1.26 10.11 15.42
CA HIS A 53 1.15 10.23 16.89
C HIS A 53 1.75 11.50 17.52
N LYS A 54 2.35 12.41 16.74
CA LYS A 54 2.95 13.65 17.26
C LYS A 54 2.24 14.89 16.76
N THR A 55 1.81 14.90 15.51
CA THR A 55 1.18 16.07 14.91
C THR A 55 -0.21 16.27 15.51
N SER A 56 -0.44 17.44 16.09
CA SER A 56 -1.71 17.73 16.78
C SER A 56 -2.80 18.21 15.81
N TRP A 57 -4.06 18.16 16.26
CA TRP A 57 -5.21 18.70 15.51
C TRP A 57 -4.98 20.13 15.01
N SER A 58 -4.50 21.03 15.88
CA SER A 58 -4.27 22.43 15.53
C SER A 58 -3.30 22.59 14.35
N GLU A 59 -2.30 21.72 14.25
CA GLU A 59 -1.34 21.71 13.15
C GLU A 59 -1.97 21.18 11.87
N THR A 60 -2.78 20.13 11.98
CA THR A 60 -3.54 19.62 10.83
C THR A 60 -4.55 20.63 10.31
N GLN A 61 -5.20 21.42 11.17
CA GLN A 61 -6.11 22.49 10.76
C GLN A 61 -5.39 23.53 9.90
N ARG A 62 -4.15 23.89 10.22
CA ARG A 62 -3.34 24.80 9.39
C ARG A 62 -3.13 24.24 7.98
N MET A 63 -2.91 22.93 7.85
CA MET A 63 -2.82 22.25 6.56
C MET A 63 -4.19 22.23 5.84
N MET A 64 -5.27 21.91 6.56
CA MET A 64 -6.64 21.90 6.01
C MET A 64 -7.07 23.28 5.51
N THR A 65 -6.78 24.35 6.25
CA THR A 65 -7.08 25.72 5.82
C THR A 65 -6.30 26.08 4.56
N ARG A 66 -5.00 25.75 4.52
CA ARG A 66 -4.12 26.03 3.37
C ARG A 66 -4.58 25.30 2.11
N TRP A 67 -4.99 24.04 2.24
CA TRP A 67 -5.37 23.17 1.12
C TRP A 67 -6.89 23.04 0.95
N GLY A 68 -7.69 23.83 1.66
CA GLY A 68 -9.15 23.66 1.78
C GLY A 68 -9.90 23.64 0.46
N ARG A 69 -9.41 24.39 -0.55
CA ARG A 69 -9.98 24.38 -1.91
C ARG A 69 -9.88 23.01 -2.60
N HIS A 70 -8.87 22.22 -2.24
CA HIS A 70 -8.57 20.91 -2.80
C HIS A 70 -8.86 19.75 -1.82
N GLY A 71 -9.21 20.09 -0.58
CA GLY A 71 -9.45 19.16 0.50
C GLY A 71 -10.93 18.86 0.68
N ARG A 72 -11.23 17.67 1.18
CA ARG A 72 -12.57 17.22 1.58
C ARG A 72 -12.45 16.35 2.82
N TYR A 73 -13.48 16.34 3.65
CA TYR A 73 -13.60 15.41 4.76
C TYR A 73 -14.86 14.56 4.62
N GLU A 74 -14.84 13.38 5.23
CA GLU A 74 -15.98 12.46 5.30
C GLU A 74 -16.49 12.42 6.74
N GLY A 75 -17.79 12.69 6.94
CA GLY A 75 -18.42 12.68 8.27
C GLY A 75 -18.12 13.93 9.12
N THR A 76 -18.02 13.75 10.44
CA THR A 76 -17.58 14.83 11.35
C THR A 76 -16.06 15.01 11.24
N CYS A 77 -15.61 16.26 11.31
CA CYS A 77 -14.20 16.60 11.26
C CYS A 77 -13.86 17.55 12.40
N ASP A 78 -13.41 16.97 13.52
CA ASP A 78 -12.98 17.67 14.73
C ASP A 78 -11.73 16.99 15.34
N ALA A 79 -11.29 17.47 16.50
CA ALA A 79 -10.13 16.92 17.20
C ALA A 79 -10.32 15.46 17.65
N ASN A 80 -11.56 15.00 17.88
CA ASN A 80 -11.83 13.63 18.28
C ASN A 80 -11.70 12.67 17.11
N PHE A 81 -12.19 13.09 15.94
CA PHE A 81 -12.09 12.33 14.71
C PHE A 81 -12.21 13.25 13.48
N CYS A 82 -11.26 13.12 12.55
CA CYS A 82 -11.40 13.69 11.21
C CYS A 82 -10.66 12.84 10.19
N ARG A 83 -11.35 12.47 9.11
CA ARG A 83 -10.73 11.92 7.90
C ARG A 83 -10.67 13.03 6.86
N TYR A 84 -9.47 13.40 6.45
CA TYR A 84 -9.26 14.49 5.50
C TYR A 84 -8.45 14.01 4.30
N THR A 85 -8.93 14.34 3.09
CA THR A 85 -8.30 13.96 1.83
C THR A 85 -8.09 15.19 0.97
N ILE A 86 -6.89 15.38 0.45
CA ILE A 86 -6.54 16.45 -0.48
C ILE A 86 -6.22 15.82 -1.83
N ARG A 87 -6.87 16.29 -2.90
CA ARG A 87 -6.62 15.80 -4.26
C ARG A 87 -6.24 16.95 -5.18
N LEU A 88 -5.06 16.82 -5.78
CA LEU A 88 -4.60 17.67 -6.87
C LEU A 88 -4.66 16.86 -8.16
N GLY A 89 -5.21 17.45 -9.21
CA GLY A 89 -5.19 16.87 -10.56
C GLY A 89 -4.51 17.81 -11.54
N SER A 90 -3.82 17.26 -12.52
CA SER A 90 -3.17 18.07 -13.56
C SER A 90 -4.21 18.80 -14.41
N PRO A 91 -3.85 19.91 -15.10
CA PRO A 91 -4.79 20.64 -15.94
C PRO A 91 -5.50 19.75 -16.97
N ILE A 92 -4.77 18.78 -17.53
CA ILE A 92 -5.30 17.82 -18.50
C ILE A 92 -6.26 16.81 -17.85
N GLU A 93 -6.01 16.36 -16.62
CA GLU A 93 -6.95 15.50 -15.87
C GLU A 93 -8.23 16.27 -15.52
N GLN A 94 -8.12 17.52 -15.11
CA GLN A 94 -9.27 18.37 -14.80
C GLN A 94 -10.11 18.61 -16.06
N ALA A 95 -9.46 18.98 -17.18
CA ALA A 95 -10.12 19.14 -18.46
C ALA A 95 -10.81 17.84 -18.91
N PHE A 96 -10.15 16.69 -18.74
CA PHE A 96 -10.72 15.39 -19.06
C PHE A 96 -11.99 15.12 -18.24
N LYS A 97 -11.95 15.29 -16.92
CA LYS A 97 -13.12 15.10 -16.03
C LYS A 97 -14.30 16.01 -16.37
N THR A 98 -14.04 17.29 -16.63
CA THR A 98 -15.10 18.23 -17.05
C THR A 98 -15.66 17.86 -18.42
N SER A 99 -14.81 17.31 -19.29
CA SER A 99 -15.18 16.97 -20.66
C SER A 99 -15.94 15.66 -20.76
N THR A 100 -15.61 14.62 -19.99
CA THR A 100 -16.34 13.34 -20.03
C THR A 100 -17.74 13.47 -19.45
N SER A 101 -17.93 14.30 -18.41
CA SER A 101 -19.28 14.64 -17.93
C SER A 101 -20.14 15.35 -18.98
N PHE A 102 -19.51 16.06 -19.92
CA PHE A 102 -20.20 16.77 -21.01
C PHE A 102 -20.30 15.93 -22.30
N ALA A 103 -19.30 15.09 -22.61
CA ALA A 103 -19.23 14.29 -23.82
C ALA A 103 -20.16 13.06 -23.77
N ALA A 104 -20.54 12.62 -22.56
CA ALA A 104 -21.61 11.64 -22.39
C ALA A 104 -22.94 12.09 -23.02
N SER A 105 -23.14 13.39 -23.27
CA SER A 105 -24.33 13.92 -23.95
C SER A 105 -24.11 14.39 -25.39
N SER A 106 -22.87 14.48 -25.91
CA SER A 106 -22.63 14.96 -27.28
C SER A 106 -21.34 14.43 -27.92
N ARG A 107 -21.48 13.64 -28.99
CA ARG A 107 -20.36 13.09 -29.79
C ARG A 107 -19.54 14.16 -30.52
N SER A 108 -20.10 15.35 -30.79
CA SER A 108 -19.41 16.41 -31.56
C SER A 108 -18.28 17.09 -30.77
N LEU A 109 -18.25 16.96 -29.45
CA LEU A 109 -17.19 17.53 -28.59
C LEU A 109 -15.93 16.66 -28.52
N LEU A 110 -15.96 15.40 -28.99
CA LEU A 110 -14.81 14.49 -28.91
C LEU A 110 -13.64 14.91 -29.82
N ILE A 111 -13.94 15.48 -31.00
CA ILE A 111 -12.94 15.94 -31.96
C ILE A 111 -12.11 17.13 -31.42
N PRO A 112 -12.71 18.23 -30.92
CA PRO A 112 -11.92 19.32 -30.35
C PRO A 112 -11.14 18.91 -29.10
N LEU A 113 -11.66 17.95 -28.31
CA LEU A 113 -10.91 17.37 -27.19
C LEU A 113 -9.67 16.62 -27.67
N ALA A 114 -9.80 15.76 -28.69
CA ALA A 114 -8.65 15.05 -29.27
C ALA A 114 -7.59 16.01 -29.83
N LEU A 115 -8.03 17.07 -30.52
CA LEU A 115 -7.15 18.12 -31.05
C LEU A 115 -6.44 18.93 -29.97
N TYR A 116 -7.06 19.09 -28.79
CA TYR A 116 -6.43 19.73 -27.63
C TYR A 116 -5.43 18.78 -26.93
N PHE A 117 -5.81 17.52 -26.71
CA PHE A 117 -5.07 16.58 -25.88
C PHE A 117 -3.82 16.02 -26.55
N HIS A 118 -3.87 15.68 -27.84
CA HIS A 118 -2.71 15.14 -28.55
C HIS A 118 -1.48 16.06 -28.49
N PRO A 119 -1.55 17.34 -28.89
CA PRO A 119 -0.40 18.22 -28.80
C PRO A 119 0.04 18.44 -27.35
N ALA A 120 -0.90 18.55 -26.41
CA ALA A 120 -0.56 18.70 -24.98
C ALA A 120 0.32 17.54 -24.48
N ILE A 121 -0.03 16.29 -24.84
CA ILE A 121 0.73 15.08 -24.49
C ILE A 121 2.09 15.05 -25.17
N ILE A 122 2.18 15.44 -26.45
CA ILE A 122 3.45 15.54 -27.19
C ILE A 122 4.40 16.51 -26.50
N PHE A 123 3.87 17.63 -25.98
CA PHE A 123 4.62 18.59 -25.18
C PHE A 123 4.73 18.21 -23.70
N GLY A 124 4.58 16.92 -23.35
CA GLY A 124 4.87 16.39 -22.01
C GLY A 124 3.80 16.64 -20.96
N ASN A 125 2.65 17.23 -21.30
CA ASN A 125 1.53 17.36 -20.37
C ASN A 125 0.81 16.02 -20.25
N ARG A 126 0.89 15.41 -19.08
CA ARG A 126 0.34 14.06 -18.84
C ARG A 126 -0.80 14.13 -17.83
N PRO A 127 -1.84 13.30 -17.99
CA PRO A 127 -2.82 13.12 -16.93
C PRO A 127 -2.09 12.61 -15.70
N ALA A 128 -2.23 13.33 -14.59
CA ALA A 128 -1.56 13.00 -13.37
C ALA A 128 -2.38 13.49 -12.18
N SER A 129 -2.60 12.63 -11.19
CA SER A 129 -3.29 12.94 -9.94
C SER A 129 -2.35 12.69 -8.78
N PHE A 130 -2.31 13.62 -7.82
CA PHE A 130 -1.66 13.41 -6.54
C PHE A 130 -2.69 13.57 -5.43
N MET A 131 -2.77 12.57 -4.57
CA MET A 131 -3.72 12.51 -3.47
C MET A 131 -2.95 12.22 -2.19
N VAL A 132 -3.30 12.93 -1.12
CA VAL A 132 -2.88 12.60 0.24
C VAL A 132 -4.10 12.52 1.12
N SER A 133 -4.07 11.64 2.11
CA SER A 133 -5.11 11.52 3.13
C SER A 133 -4.49 11.32 4.50
N PHE A 134 -5.17 11.78 5.52
CA PHE A 134 -4.78 11.52 6.90
C PHE A 134 -6.01 11.40 7.79
N VAL A 135 -5.83 10.70 8.91
CA VAL A 135 -6.87 10.52 9.94
C VAL A 135 -6.35 11.08 11.24
N VAL A 136 -7.09 12.05 11.78
CA VAL A 136 -6.92 12.53 13.16
C VAL A 136 -7.87 11.74 14.04
N GLN A 137 -7.36 11.27 15.18
CA GLN A 137 -8.19 10.66 16.22
C GLN A 137 -7.54 10.93 17.58
N GLY A 138 -8.33 11.43 18.52
CA GLY A 138 -7.82 11.78 19.85
C GLY A 138 -6.76 12.89 19.82
N ASN A 139 -7.01 13.95 19.05
CA ASN A 139 -6.18 15.15 18.89
C ASN A 139 -4.81 14.93 18.19
N VAL A 140 -4.55 13.74 17.64
CA VAL A 140 -3.30 13.43 16.93
C VAL A 140 -3.54 12.74 15.59
N VAL A 141 -2.61 12.90 14.64
CA VAL A 141 -2.62 12.14 13.38
C VAL A 141 -2.28 10.68 13.65
N LEU A 142 -3.24 9.78 13.44
CA LEU A 142 -3.04 8.33 13.60
C LEU A 142 -2.74 7.61 12.29
N ARG A 143 -3.23 8.13 11.16
CA ARG A 143 -2.99 7.52 9.84
C ARG A 143 -2.64 8.58 8.84
N LYS A 144 -1.84 8.17 7.87
CA LYS A 144 -1.60 8.93 6.65
C LYS A 144 -1.41 7.99 5.48
N GLY A 145 -1.81 8.43 4.30
CA GLY A 145 -1.49 7.75 3.06
C GLY A 145 -1.48 8.71 1.90
N ASP A 146 -0.91 8.26 0.79
CA ASP A 146 -0.77 9.01 -0.42
C ASP A 146 -0.87 8.10 -1.65
N SER A 147 -1.15 8.74 -2.77
CA SER A 147 -1.23 8.10 -4.07
C SER A 147 -0.82 9.08 -5.13
N PHE A 148 0.11 8.66 -5.98
CA PHE A 148 0.51 9.39 -7.16
C PHE A 148 0.24 8.54 -8.40
N THR A 149 -0.49 9.10 -9.34
CA THR A 149 -0.84 8.47 -10.62
C THR A 149 -0.37 9.36 -11.74
N VAL A 150 0.29 8.81 -12.76
CA VAL A 150 0.71 9.53 -13.97
C VAL A 150 0.63 8.63 -15.21
N GLY A 151 0.15 9.18 -16.33
CA GLY A 151 0.11 8.45 -17.61
C GLY A 151 1.52 8.20 -18.18
N GLY A 152 1.89 6.94 -18.41
CA GLY A 152 3.19 6.51 -18.94
C GLY A 152 3.30 6.52 -20.48
N SER A 153 4.31 5.82 -21.03
CA SER A 153 4.37 5.47 -22.46
C SER A 153 3.60 4.19 -22.76
N GLY A 154 2.92 4.15 -23.90
CA GLY A 154 2.41 2.90 -24.46
C GLY A 154 1.37 2.24 -23.57
N GLU A 155 0.26 2.94 -23.35
CA GLU A 155 -0.95 2.50 -22.63
C GLU A 155 -0.83 2.27 -21.13
N SER A 156 0.37 2.10 -20.57
CA SER A 156 0.52 1.88 -19.13
C SER A 156 0.47 3.17 -18.30
N THR A 157 -0.40 3.21 -17.30
CA THR A 157 -0.38 4.23 -16.23
C THR A 157 0.57 3.78 -15.13
N LEU A 158 1.33 4.70 -14.52
CA LEU A 158 2.13 4.40 -13.34
C LEU A 158 1.37 4.86 -12.09
N VAL A 159 1.21 3.96 -11.13
CA VAL A 159 0.51 4.22 -9.86
C VAL A 159 1.41 3.82 -8.69
N ALA A 160 1.73 4.78 -7.84
CA ALA A 160 2.48 4.51 -6.61
C ALA A 160 1.64 4.97 -5.42
N THR A 161 1.49 4.09 -4.43
CA THR A 161 0.69 4.36 -3.24
C THR A 161 1.49 4.00 -2.00
N SER A 162 1.34 4.80 -0.95
CA SER A 162 1.86 4.44 0.37
C SER A 162 0.80 4.75 1.42
N HIS A 163 0.67 3.90 2.44
CA HIS A 163 -0.19 4.22 3.57
C HIS A 163 0.26 3.54 4.83
N SER A 164 -0.01 4.21 5.94
CA SER A 164 0.19 3.67 7.27
C SER A 164 -0.95 2.72 7.63
N ALA A 165 -0.65 1.58 8.23
CA ALA A 165 -1.65 0.65 8.76
C ALA A 165 -1.21 0.13 10.14
N ASP A 166 -2.16 -0.41 10.91
CA ASP A 166 -1.87 -1.17 12.13
C ASP A 166 -1.03 -2.40 11.84
N ARG A 167 -1.42 -3.07 10.76
CA ARG A 167 -0.89 -4.33 10.29
C ARG A 167 -0.42 -4.15 8.87
N VAL A 168 0.85 -4.45 8.67
CA VAL A 168 1.51 -4.32 7.38
C VAL A 168 1.06 -5.41 6.41
N ASN A 169 0.53 -6.52 6.92
CA ASN A 169 0.05 -7.67 6.15
C ASN A 169 -1.49 -7.70 6.01
N GLY A 170 -2.22 -6.74 6.58
CA GLY A 170 -3.67 -6.83 6.81
C GLY A 170 -4.59 -6.34 5.68
N GLY A 171 -4.12 -6.32 4.43
CA GLY A 171 -4.73 -5.57 3.32
C GLY A 171 -5.86 -6.25 2.55
N ASP A 172 -5.79 -7.55 2.26
CA ASP A 172 -6.83 -8.22 1.47
C ASP A 172 -6.90 -9.73 1.79
N PRO A 173 -8.10 -10.30 2.06
CA PRO A 173 -8.29 -11.71 2.44
C PRO A 173 -7.98 -12.74 1.34
N GLY A 174 -7.38 -12.34 0.22
CA GLY A 174 -7.06 -13.21 -0.92
C GLY A 174 -5.57 -13.45 -1.18
N TRP A 175 -4.68 -12.71 -0.52
CA TRP A 175 -3.24 -12.84 -0.75
C TRP A 175 -2.57 -13.43 0.47
N LEU A 176 -2.47 -14.77 0.50
CA LEU A 176 -1.52 -15.48 1.34
C LEU A 176 -0.14 -14.81 1.17
N ILE A 177 0.29 -14.11 2.21
CA ILE A 177 1.68 -14.12 2.71
C ILE A 177 2.74 -14.18 1.59
N SER A 178 2.73 -13.20 0.68
CA SER A 178 3.90 -12.88 -0.14
C SER A 178 4.80 -11.84 0.55
N GLY A 179 4.41 -11.41 1.75
CA GLY A 179 5.05 -10.35 2.53
C GLY A 179 6.02 -10.81 3.60
N THR A 180 6.25 -12.10 3.84
CA THR A 180 7.16 -12.53 4.91
C THR A 180 8.62 -12.28 4.58
N GLU A 181 9.03 -12.32 3.30
CA GLU A 181 10.42 -12.00 2.92
C GLU A 181 10.74 -10.54 3.19
N GLN A 182 9.78 -9.69 2.85
CA GLN A 182 9.90 -8.27 3.11
C GLN A 182 9.78 -7.97 4.59
N LEU A 183 8.87 -8.58 5.34
CA LEU A 183 8.77 -8.37 6.79
C LEU A 183 9.98 -8.92 7.55
N ALA A 184 10.65 -9.96 7.04
CA ALA A 184 11.91 -10.45 7.58
C ALA A 184 13.04 -9.43 7.40
N THR A 185 13.07 -8.76 6.25
CA THR A 185 14.10 -7.75 5.92
C THR A 185 13.73 -6.35 6.46
N HIS A 186 12.45 -6.05 6.54
CA HIS A 186 11.83 -4.75 6.78
C HIS A 186 10.61 -4.92 7.70
N PRO A 187 10.80 -5.09 9.02
CA PRO A 187 9.68 -5.39 9.94
C PRO A 187 8.65 -4.27 10.09
N TYR A 188 8.92 -3.09 9.53
CA TYR A 188 8.05 -1.92 9.62
C TYR A 188 7.25 -1.66 8.35
N TYR A 189 7.53 -2.29 7.22
CA TYR A 189 6.76 -2.06 6.01
C TYR A 189 6.80 -3.25 5.05
N SER A 190 5.82 -3.30 4.16
CA SER A 190 5.74 -4.23 3.06
C SER A 190 5.51 -3.44 1.78
N VAL A 191 5.87 -4.07 0.68
CA VAL A 191 5.82 -3.55 -0.66
C VAL A 191 5.18 -4.61 -1.55
N SER A 192 4.06 -4.27 -2.16
CA SER A 192 3.34 -5.18 -3.03
C SER A 192 3.12 -4.59 -4.41
N ARG A 193 2.81 -5.46 -5.37
CA ARG A 193 2.26 -5.10 -6.67
C ARG A 193 0.82 -5.58 -6.70
N PRO A 194 -0.14 -4.76 -6.22
CA PRO A 194 -1.53 -5.17 -6.28
C PRO A 194 -1.91 -5.44 -7.74
N GLY A 195 -2.59 -6.57 -7.96
CA GLY A 195 -3.16 -6.91 -9.27
C GLY A 195 -4.40 -6.06 -9.59
N GLY A 196 -5.14 -6.45 -10.63
CA GLY A 196 -6.44 -5.86 -10.94
C GLY A 196 -6.43 -4.63 -11.84
N CYS A 197 -5.26 -4.23 -12.36
CA CYS A 197 -5.15 -3.16 -13.33
C CYS A 197 -4.48 -3.65 -14.62
N SER A 198 -5.28 -3.85 -15.68
CA SER A 198 -4.79 -4.39 -16.96
C SER A 198 -3.87 -3.42 -17.71
N THR A 199 -4.02 -2.12 -17.47
CA THR A 199 -3.30 -1.05 -18.18
C THR A 199 -2.48 -0.18 -17.23
N CYS A 200 -2.06 -0.68 -16.07
CA CYS A 200 -1.16 0.06 -15.20
C CYS A 200 -0.10 -0.79 -14.50
N SER A 201 1.03 -0.16 -14.23
CA SER A 201 2.06 -0.66 -13.32
C SER A 201 1.82 -0.01 -11.96
N MET A 202 1.59 -0.83 -10.94
CA MET A 202 1.31 -0.35 -9.59
C MET A 202 2.36 -0.85 -8.60
N VAL A 203 2.72 0.03 -7.67
CA VAL A 203 3.40 -0.30 -6.43
C VAL A 203 2.59 0.21 -5.26
N GLN A 204 2.50 -0.60 -4.22
CA GLN A 204 1.85 -0.25 -2.97
C GLN A 204 2.82 -0.50 -1.82
N VAL A 205 2.93 0.48 -0.95
CA VAL A 205 3.66 0.37 0.31
C VAL A 205 2.67 0.45 1.46
N VAL A 206 2.73 -0.54 2.35
CA VAL A 206 2.04 -0.48 3.63
C VAL A 206 3.09 -0.39 4.71
N PHE A 207 3.02 0.63 5.55
CA PHE A 207 3.98 0.81 6.63
C PHE A 207 3.30 0.89 7.99
N SER A 208 3.99 0.41 9.01
CA SER A 208 3.52 0.40 10.39
C SER A 208 3.51 1.83 10.94
N LEU A 209 2.63 2.08 11.90
CA LEU A 209 2.59 3.35 12.64
C LEU A 209 3.89 3.67 13.39
N GLN A 210 4.71 2.65 13.63
CA GLN A 210 6.01 2.78 14.30
C GLN A 210 7.19 2.88 13.35
N THR A 211 6.93 2.98 12.04
CA THR A 211 7.99 3.20 11.07
C THR A 211 8.75 4.48 11.45
N PRO A 212 10.08 4.45 11.61
CA PRO A 212 10.87 5.63 11.92
C PRO A 212 10.56 6.78 10.95
N THR A 213 10.51 8.03 11.45
CA THR A 213 10.09 9.19 10.65
C THR A 213 10.85 9.30 9.32
N GLU A 214 12.17 9.12 9.32
CA GLU A 214 12.97 9.20 8.09
C GLU A 214 12.65 8.09 7.09
N GLN A 215 12.40 6.87 7.59
CA GLN A 215 11.97 5.77 6.74
C GLN A 215 10.56 6.02 6.18
N ALA A 216 9.61 6.48 7.00
CA ALA A 216 8.27 6.84 6.55
C ALA A 216 8.30 7.99 5.52
N ARG A 217 9.20 8.96 5.66
CA ARG A 217 9.42 10.02 4.65
C ARG A 217 9.95 9.44 3.34
N SER A 218 10.90 8.51 3.39
CA SER A 218 11.39 7.83 2.19
C SER A 218 10.28 7.06 1.47
N LEU A 219 9.46 6.31 2.24
CA LEU A 219 8.33 5.52 1.73
C LEU A 219 7.14 6.36 1.23
N THR A 220 7.11 7.67 1.48
CA THR A 220 6.04 8.61 1.04
C THR A 220 6.58 9.65 0.06
N ARG A 221 7.79 9.44 -0.48
CA ARG A 221 8.45 10.40 -1.38
C ARG A 221 8.21 10.05 -2.84
N PHE A 222 7.52 10.93 -3.55
CA PHE A 222 7.37 10.85 -5.00
C PHE A 222 8.33 11.78 -5.74
N ASN A 223 8.67 11.38 -6.95
CA ASN A 223 9.31 12.25 -7.91
C ASN A 223 8.29 12.79 -8.92
N PHE A 224 8.03 14.09 -8.83
CA PHE A 224 7.08 14.78 -9.71
C PHE A 224 7.71 15.22 -11.05
N GLU A 225 8.95 14.86 -11.36
CA GLU A 225 9.60 15.24 -12.62
C GLU A 225 8.93 14.68 -13.85
N CYS A 226 8.26 13.54 -13.74
CA CYS A 226 7.48 12.95 -14.82
C CYS A 226 6.37 13.89 -15.33
N ILE A 227 5.93 14.84 -14.50
CA ILE A 227 4.99 15.89 -14.87
C ILE A 227 5.72 16.91 -15.75
N GLY A 228 5.44 16.89 -17.06
CA GLY A 228 6.00 17.86 -18.02
C GLY A 228 7.22 17.38 -18.80
N ARG A 229 7.79 16.20 -18.49
CA ARG A 229 8.86 15.63 -19.33
C ARG A 229 8.30 15.28 -20.72
N ILE A 230 9.06 15.64 -21.76
CA ILE A 230 8.73 15.28 -23.14
C ILE A 230 8.70 13.75 -23.26
N ARG A 231 9.71 13.08 -22.71
CA ARG A 231 9.73 11.62 -22.64
C ARG A 231 8.90 11.14 -21.42
N PRO A 232 7.94 10.23 -21.62
CA PRO A 232 7.23 9.60 -20.53
C PRO A 232 8.19 8.89 -19.58
N CYS A 233 7.83 8.89 -18.30
CA CYS A 233 8.37 7.91 -17.38
C CYS A 233 7.82 6.53 -17.74
N LYS A 234 8.69 5.55 -17.68
CA LYS A 234 8.43 4.15 -18.05
C LYS A 234 8.49 3.24 -16.83
N TYR A 235 9.32 3.61 -15.86
CA TYR A 235 9.63 2.78 -14.71
C TYR A 235 9.10 3.39 -13.42
N MET A 236 8.86 2.56 -12.42
CA MET A 236 8.27 3.00 -11.15
C MET A 236 9.24 3.86 -10.35
N GLU A 237 10.53 3.56 -10.46
CA GLU A 237 11.63 4.24 -9.79
C GLU A 237 11.71 5.71 -10.21
N GLU A 238 11.22 6.04 -11.41
CA GLU A 238 11.16 7.41 -11.92
C GLU A 238 10.08 8.26 -11.22
N ILE A 239 9.01 7.64 -10.70
CA ILE A 239 7.94 8.33 -9.97
C ILE A 239 8.01 8.08 -8.46
N PHE A 240 8.65 7.00 -8.04
CA PHE A 240 8.73 6.55 -6.67
C PHE A 240 10.11 5.95 -6.38
N PRO A 241 11.11 6.80 -6.07
CA PRO A 241 12.52 6.40 -6.02
C PRO A 241 12.84 5.23 -5.09
N ALA A 242 12.08 5.06 -4.00
CA ALA A 242 12.26 3.96 -3.06
C ALA A 242 12.07 2.58 -3.72
N SER A 243 11.37 2.49 -4.86
CA SER A 243 11.16 1.22 -5.56
C SER A 243 12.42 0.64 -6.21
N ALA A 244 13.47 1.44 -6.38
CA ALA A 244 14.71 1.00 -7.02
C ALA A 244 15.41 -0.12 -6.24
N GLU A 245 15.20 -0.16 -4.92
CA GLU A 245 15.80 -1.16 -4.03
C GLU A 245 14.99 -2.46 -3.97
N TRP A 246 13.74 -2.45 -4.45
CA TRP A 246 12.79 -3.56 -4.22
C TRP A 246 12.78 -4.60 -5.34
N ASN A 247 13.43 -4.32 -6.48
CA ASN A 247 13.52 -5.21 -7.64
C ASN A 247 12.17 -5.82 -8.06
N LEU A 248 11.10 -5.04 -7.97
CA LEU A 248 9.72 -5.48 -8.17
C LEU A 248 9.43 -5.98 -9.61
N TYR A 249 10.29 -5.61 -10.57
CA TYR A 249 10.11 -5.85 -12.00
C TYR A 249 11.02 -6.95 -12.57
N ASP A 250 12.04 -7.38 -11.83
CA ASP A 250 13.03 -8.36 -12.30
C ASP A 250 12.51 -9.81 -12.28
N ARG A 251 11.36 -10.06 -11.64
CA ARG A 251 10.77 -11.39 -11.59
C ARG A 251 9.67 -11.50 -12.65
N GLN A 252 10.05 -11.83 -13.89
CA GLN A 252 9.21 -12.78 -14.63
C GLN A 252 9.06 -13.99 -13.71
N ARG A 253 7.80 -14.36 -13.43
CA ARG A 253 7.35 -15.16 -12.29
C ARG A 253 7.89 -16.61 -12.24
N SER A 254 8.93 -16.95 -13.01
CA SER A 254 9.34 -18.33 -13.27
C SER A 254 10.86 -18.59 -13.37
N ASP A 255 11.75 -17.60 -13.49
CA ASP A 255 13.08 -17.89 -14.08
C ASP A 255 14.32 -17.58 -13.22
N LYS A 256 14.18 -17.05 -11.99
CA LYS A 256 15.33 -17.09 -11.06
C LYS A 256 15.27 -18.41 -10.30
N PRO A 257 16.17 -19.38 -10.58
CA PRO A 257 16.32 -20.51 -9.68
C PRO A 257 16.54 -19.96 -8.28
N ASP A 258 15.76 -20.48 -7.34
CA ASP A 258 15.91 -20.21 -5.92
C ASP A 258 17.42 -20.32 -5.62
N PRO A 259 18.09 -19.25 -5.14
CA PRO A 259 19.52 -19.30 -4.89
C PRO A 259 19.78 -20.55 -4.06
N GLU A 260 20.59 -21.46 -4.62
CA GLU A 260 20.86 -22.81 -4.09
C GLU A 260 20.73 -22.85 -2.57
N ASN A 261 19.68 -23.54 -2.12
CA ASN A 261 19.31 -23.90 -0.76
C ASN A 261 20.49 -23.91 0.24
N LYS A 262 20.96 -22.73 0.65
CA LYS A 262 21.59 -22.59 1.95
C LYS A 262 20.48 -22.79 2.95
N ALA A 263 20.77 -23.53 4.01
CA ALA A 263 19.83 -23.90 5.06
C ALA A 263 19.35 -22.68 5.86
N GLU A 264 18.66 -21.75 5.21
CA GLU A 264 18.04 -20.60 5.83
C GLU A 264 16.72 -21.04 6.46
N LEU A 265 16.41 -20.46 7.63
CA LEU A 265 15.11 -20.63 8.26
C LEU A 265 14.01 -20.26 7.25
N PRO A 266 12.84 -20.95 7.28
CA PRO A 266 11.67 -20.52 6.53
C PRO A 266 11.43 -19.04 6.76
N VAL A 267 11.03 -18.35 5.70
CA VAL A 267 10.93 -16.90 5.68
C VAL A 267 10.13 -16.34 6.86
N ASP A 268 9.02 -16.98 7.21
CA ASP A 268 8.14 -16.60 8.33
C ASP A 268 8.87 -16.63 9.69
N CYS A 269 9.84 -17.52 9.86
CA CYS A 269 10.64 -17.64 11.07
C CYS A 269 11.70 -16.54 11.16
N ARG A 270 12.12 -15.96 10.02
CA ARG A 270 13.06 -14.82 9.99
C ARG A 270 12.39 -13.51 10.38
N VAL A 271 11.06 -13.43 10.31
CA VAL A 271 10.32 -12.24 10.75
C VAL A 271 10.53 -12.03 12.27
N PRO A 272 10.95 -10.83 12.71
CA PRO A 272 11.10 -10.54 14.13
C PRO A 272 9.81 -10.83 14.90
N LEU A 273 9.94 -11.41 16.10
CA LEU A 273 8.79 -11.88 16.87
C LEU A 273 7.81 -10.74 17.22
N PHE A 274 8.31 -9.55 17.52
CA PHE A 274 7.45 -8.38 17.77
C PHE A 274 6.60 -8.03 16.53
N ALA A 275 7.13 -8.21 15.32
CA ALA A 275 6.39 -7.95 14.09
C ALA A 275 5.34 -9.04 13.88
N ARG A 276 5.67 -10.33 14.08
CA ARG A 276 4.68 -11.42 14.05
C ARG A 276 3.53 -11.19 15.03
N ALA A 277 3.82 -10.76 16.26
CA ALA A 277 2.80 -10.47 17.27
C ALA A 277 1.92 -9.25 16.91
N ARG A 278 2.50 -8.22 16.26
CA ARG A 278 1.75 -7.09 15.72
C ARG A 278 0.77 -7.55 14.63
N GLU A 279 1.24 -8.39 13.70
CA GLU A 279 0.44 -8.87 12.56
C GLU A 279 -0.61 -9.92 12.95
N ALA A 280 -0.36 -10.71 14.00
CA ALA A 280 -1.30 -11.72 14.49
C ALA A 280 -2.64 -11.09 14.90
N ASP A 281 -3.75 -11.78 14.65
CA ASP A 281 -5.08 -11.47 15.16
C ASP A 281 -5.21 -11.82 16.63
N ALA A 282 -4.69 -12.99 17.02
CA ALA A 282 -4.65 -13.42 18.42
C ALA A 282 -3.25 -13.87 18.83
N VAL A 283 -2.90 -13.60 20.08
CA VAL A 283 -1.68 -14.11 20.72
C VAL A 283 -2.10 -14.81 22.01
N LEU A 284 -2.02 -16.13 22.00
CA LEU A 284 -2.47 -16.98 23.09
C LEU A 284 -1.28 -17.66 23.73
N ARG A 285 -1.23 -17.72 25.05
CA ARG A 285 -0.35 -18.65 25.76
C ARG A 285 -1.15 -19.92 26.01
N VAL A 286 -0.59 -21.05 25.63
CA VAL A 286 -1.25 -22.36 25.75
C VAL A 286 -0.34 -23.37 26.42
N MET A 287 -0.94 -24.43 26.96
CA MET A 287 -0.26 -25.59 27.50
C MET A 287 -0.61 -26.82 26.65
N SER A 288 0.40 -27.55 26.19
CA SER A 288 0.18 -28.82 25.48
C SER A 288 -0.35 -29.88 26.44
N LEU A 289 -1.48 -30.50 26.11
CA LEU A 289 -2.07 -31.61 26.85
C LEU A 289 -1.62 -32.95 26.25
N ALA A 290 -1.64 -33.05 24.93
CA ALA A 290 -1.25 -34.25 24.20
C ALA A 290 -0.73 -33.87 22.80
N ARG A 291 0.24 -34.66 22.31
CA ARG A 291 0.75 -34.56 20.94
C ARG A 291 0.39 -35.84 20.18
N LYS A 292 -0.02 -35.67 18.93
CA LYS A 292 -0.22 -36.76 17.98
C LYS A 292 0.37 -36.36 16.64
N GLU A 293 1.02 -37.31 15.98
CA GLU A 293 1.37 -37.15 14.57
C GLU A 293 0.23 -37.74 13.73
N ALA A 294 -0.20 -37.01 12.72
CA ALA A 294 -1.26 -37.42 11.83
C ALA A 294 -0.84 -37.16 10.38
N SER A 295 -1.34 -37.96 9.46
CA SER A 295 -1.23 -37.65 8.03
C SER A 295 -2.11 -36.43 7.71
N ASP A 296 -1.64 -35.56 6.82
CA ASP A 296 -2.43 -34.45 6.28
C ASP A 296 -3.74 -35.01 5.68
N PRO A 297 -4.92 -34.55 6.15
CA PRO A 297 -6.20 -35.04 5.65
C PRO A 297 -6.50 -34.55 4.22
N ASP A 298 -5.77 -33.55 3.70
CA ASP A 298 -5.96 -33.02 2.35
C ASP A 298 -5.39 -34.00 1.29
N PRO A 299 -6.25 -34.71 0.54
CA PRO A 299 -5.79 -35.68 -0.46
C PRO A 299 -5.11 -35.02 -1.67
N LEU A 300 -5.24 -33.70 -1.84
CA LEU A 300 -4.60 -32.96 -2.93
C LEU A 300 -3.13 -32.65 -2.65
N ARG A 301 -2.69 -32.80 -1.39
CA ARG A 301 -1.30 -32.58 -0.99
C ARG A 301 -0.55 -33.92 -0.94
N PRO A 302 0.75 -33.94 -1.27
CA PRO A 302 1.56 -35.12 -1.00
C PRO A 302 1.45 -35.46 0.49
N PRO A 303 1.45 -36.75 0.87
CA PRO A 303 1.28 -37.17 2.25
C PRO A 303 2.38 -36.53 3.11
N THR A 304 2.00 -35.53 3.89
CA THR A 304 2.89 -34.87 4.85
C THR A 304 2.46 -35.25 6.26
N THR A 305 3.44 -35.45 7.13
CA THR A 305 3.17 -35.65 8.56
C THR A 305 2.90 -34.29 9.18
N MET A 306 1.68 -34.11 9.67
CA MET A 306 1.29 -32.97 10.46
C MET A 306 1.47 -33.27 11.95
N GLU A 307 1.95 -32.27 12.68
CA GLU A 307 1.97 -32.36 14.14
C GLU A 307 0.69 -31.74 14.68
N GLN A 308 -0.10 -32.56 15.36
CA GLN A 308 -1.32 -32.17 16.06
C GLN A 308 -1.04 -32.08 17.55
N ALA A 309 -1.57 -31.05 18.19
CA ALA A 309 -1.52 -30.92 19.64
C ALA A 309 -2.89 -30.51 20.18
N HIS A 310 -3.39 -31.26 21.17
CA HIS A 310 -4.45 -30.77 22.04
C HIS A 310 -3.82 -29.81 23.03
N VAL A 311 -4.30 -28.58 23.07
CA VAL A 311 -3.76 -27.53 23.95
C VAL A 311 -4.87 -26.91 24.78
N ARG A 312 -4.52 -26.37 25.95
CA ARG A 312 -5.42 -25.55 26.75
C ARG A 312 -4.95 -24.11 26.77
N ILE A 313 -5.86 -23.16 26.56
CA ILE A 313 -5.54 -21.73 26.68
C ILE A 313 -5.34 -21.40 28.16
N ILE A 314 -4.16 -20.86 28.49
CA ILE A 314 -3.81 -20.46 29.86
C ILE A 314 -3.73 -18.94 30.02
N GLU A 315 -3.48 -18.20 28.94
CA GLU A 315 -3.48 -16.72 28.94
C GLU A 315 -3.83 -16.18 27.56
N LYS A 316 -4.54 -15.05 27.50
CA LYS A 316 -4.77 -14.28 26.27
C LYS A 316 -3.97 -12.98 26.33
N LEU A 317 -3.01 -12.82 25.44
CA LEU A 317 -2.23 -11.58 25.33
C LEU A 317 -2.86 -10.57 24.37
N LYS A 318 -3.55 -11.06 23.34
CA LYS A 318 -4.21 -10.25 22.30
C LYS A 318 -5.31 -11.06 21.60
N GLY A 319 -6.42 -10.41 21.25
CA GLY A 319 -7.52 -10.97 20.45
C GLY A 319 -8.12 -12.25 21.02
N GLY A 320 -8.61 -13.12 20.13
CA GLY A 320 -9.20 -14.41 20.49
C GLY A 320 -10.63 -14.26 21.00
N GLU A 321 -11.38 -13.32 20.43
CA GLU A 321 -12.81 -13.18 20.67
C GLU A 321 -13.52 -14.51 20.36
N GLY A 322 -14.18 -15.11 21.36
CA GLY A 322 -14.80 -16.43 21.26
C GLY A 322 -14.08 -17.53 22.02
N TRP A 323 -12.79 -17.37 22.31
CA TRP A 323 -12.04 -18.32 23.12
C TRP A 323 -11.87 -17.84 24.55
N GLN A 324 -12.12 -18.71 25.53
CA GLN A 324 -11.95 -18.41 26.95
C GLN A 324 -10.67 -19.06 27.51
N ILE A 325 -10.17 -18.52 28.62
CA ILE A 325 -9.11 -19.22 29.36
C ILE A 325 -9.70 -20.55 29.85
N GLY A 326 -8.94 -21.63 29.67
CA GLY A 326 -9.38 -23.00 29.93
C GLY A 326 -9.99 -23.70 28.71
N THR A 327 -10.33 -22.98 27.63
CA THR A 327 -10.77 -23.60 26.38
C THR A 327 -9.68 -24.51 25.84
N GLU A 328 -10.08 -25.73 25.43
CA GLU A 328 -9.20 -26.66 24.75
C GLU A 328 -9.33 -26.47 23.24
N LEU A 329 -8.18 -26.48 22.56
CA LEU A 329 -8.07 -26.28 21.13
C LEU A 329 -7.28 -27.44 20.53
N LEU A 330 -7.63 -27.83 19.31
CA LEU A 330 -6.84 -28.74 18.51
C LEU A 330 -5.98 -27.92 17.55
N VAL A 331 -4.67 -27.88 17.81
CA VAL A 331 -3.71 -27.12 17.02
C VAL A 331 -3.03 -28.02 16.02
N TYR A 332 -3.07 -27.62 14.76
CA TYR A 332 -2.38 -28.25 13.66
C TYR A 332 -1.19 -27.38 13.28
N THR A 333 0.00 -27.98 13.23
CA THR A 333 1.17 -27.29 12.69
C THR A 333 1.66 -27.94 11.41
N HIS A 334 1.69 -27.13 10.35
CA HIS A 334 2.20 -27.57 9.06
C HIS A 334 3.69 -27.24 8.96
N PRO A 335 4.52 -28.19 8.48
CA PRO A 335 5.76 -27.79 7.87
C PRO A 335 5.42 -26.96 6.63
N SER A 336 6.05 -25.79 6.48
CA SER A 336 5.83 -24.95 5.30
C SER A 336 6.02 -25.79 4.04
N LEU A 337 5.03 -25.78 3.14
CA LEU A 337 4.99 -26.61 1.92
C LEU A 337 6.26 -26.47 1.04
N ALA A 338 7.01 -25.38 1.21
CA ALA A 338 8.23 -25.09 0.45
C ALA A 338 9.53 -25.56 1.14
N TYR A 339 9.52 -25.96 2.41
CA TYR A 339 10.75 -26.23 3.17
C TYR A 339 10.75 -27.60 3.84
N GLN A 340 11.91 -28.25 3.85
CA GLN A 340 12.05 -29.56 4.47
C GLN A 340 11.69 -29.49 5.98
N PRO A 341 10.72 -30.30 6.45
CA PRO A 341 10.10 -30.22 7.78
C PRO A 341 11.06 -30.33 8.98
N ARG A 342 12.29 -30.83 8.78
CA ARG A 342 13.06 -31.47 9.86
C ARG A 342 13.93 -30.54 10.71
N LYS A 343 14.02 -29.25 10.39
CA LYS A 343 14.99 -28.35 11.06
C LYS A 343 14.42 -27.45 12.15
N ILE A 344 13.08 -27.34 12.27
CA ILE A 344 12.45 -26.52 13.31
C ILE A 344 11.68 -27.44 14.25
N GLU A 345 12.21 -27.59 15.45
CA GLU A 345 11.51 -28.23 16.55
C GLU A 345 10.30 -27.38 16.97
N VAL A 346 9.13 -28.01 17.02
CA VAL A 346 7.90 -27.36 17.50
C VAL A 346 7.74 -27.71 18.97
N PRO A 347 7.47 -26.74 19.86
CA PRO A 347 7.32 -26.98 21.30
C PRO A 347 5.95 -27.62 21.62
N LEU A 348 5.60 -28.74 20.99
CA LEU A 348 4.32 -29.43 21.20
C LEU A 348 4.42 -30.56 22.23
N THR A 349 5.53 -30.67 22.96
CA THR A 349 5.71 -31.71 23.99
C THR A 349 4.65 -31.57 25.08
N ALA A 350 4.03 -32.69 25.49
CA ALA A 350 3.00 -32.66 26.52
C ALA A 350 3.51 -32.01 27.83
N GLY A 351 2.68 -31.15 28.43
CA GLY A 351 3.03 -30.36 29.62
C GLY A 351 3.84 -29.09 29.33
N SER A 352 4.36 -28.89 28.12
CA SER A 352 5.06 -27.65 27.77
C SER A 352 4.10 -26.48 27.55
N THR A 353 4.60 -25.27 27.79
CA THR A 353 3.87 -24.03 27.50
C THR A 353 4.52 -23.27 26.34
N PHE A 354 3.69 -22.70 25.49
CA PHE A 354 4.14 -21.93 24.33
C PHE A 354 3.09 -20.89 23.93
N TYR A 355 3.48 -19.99 23.03
CA TYR A 355 2.62 -18.97 22.46
C TYR A 355 2.17 -19.36 21.06
N LEU A 356 0.88 -19.20 20.78
CA LEU A 356 0.26 -19.31 19.47
C LEU A 356 -0.04 -17.93 18.92
N LEU A 357 0.51 -17.61 17.75
CA LEU A 357 0.28 -16.37 17.02
C LEU A 357 -0.66 -16.68 15.86
N GLN A 358 -1.94 -16.38 16.03
CA GLN A 358 -2.98 -16.69 15.04
C GLN A 358 -3.17 -15.55 14.07
N THR A 359 -3.18 -15.85 12.77
CA THR A 359 -3.59 -14.90 11.72
C THR A 359 -4.97 -15.28 11.23
N LYS A 360 -5.76 -14.32 10.72
CA LYS A 360 -7.15 -14.48 10.29
C LYS A 360 -7.28 -15.45 9.10
N TYR A 361 -7.22 -16.74 9.38
CA TYR A 361 -7.75 -17.76 8.50
C TYR A 361 -9.18 -18.05 8.96
N PRO A 362 -10.19 -17.94 8.07
CA PRO A 362 -11.52 -18.42 8.40
C PRO A 362 -11.40 -19.92 8.64
N MET A 363 -11.59 -20.35 9.88
CA MET A 363 -11.55 -21.77 10.20
C MET A 363 -12.94 -22.36 10.13
N GLU A 364 -13.01 -23.56 9.58
CA GLU A 364 -14.26 -24.30 9.42
C GLU A 364 -14.83 -24.74 10.77
N ALA A 365 -13.97 -24.96 11.77
CA ALA A 365 -14.36 -25.36 13.13
C ALA A 365 -13.83 -24.36 14.18
N PRO A 366 -14.64 -24.00 15.20
CA PRO A 366 -14.31 -22.97 16.18
C PRO A 366 -13.22 -23.37 17.19
N ASP A 367 -12.94 -24.67 17.33
CA ASP A 367 -12.03 -25.31 18.28
C ASP A 367 -10.75 -25.86 17.62
N THR A 368 -10.68 -25.79 16.29
CA THR A 368 -9.50 -26.17 15.51
C THR A 368 -8.69 -24.94 15.20
N VAL A 369 -7.36 -25.05 15.24
CA VAL A 369 -6.43 -23.96 14.98
C VAL A 369 -5.30 -24.40 14.05
N GLU A 370 -5.21 -23.82 12.87
CA GLU A 370 -4.05 -24.01 11.99
C GLU A 370 -2.98 -22.96 12.27
N SER A 371 -1.74 -23.39 12.50
CA SER A 371 -0.63 -22.50 12.81
C SER A 371 0.65 -22.95 12.11
N GLY A 372 1.33 -22.04 11.40
CA GLY A 372 2.67 -22.33 10.91
C GLY A 372 3.64 -22.61 12.07
N ARG A 373 4.66 -23.46 11.87
CA ARG A 373 5.69 -23.73 12.90
C ARG A 373 6.34 -22.44 13.43
N CYS A 374 6.52 -21.45 12.56
CA CYS A 374 7.06 -20.14 12.90
C CYS A 374 6.09 -19.26 13.71
N LEU A 375 4.85 -19.67 13.93
CA LEU A 375 3.85 -18.97 14.74
C LEU A 375 3.59 -19.67 16.08
N THR A 376 4.30 -20.77 16.34
CA THR A 376 4.29 -21.52 17.59
C THR A 376 5.62 -21.28 18.32
N ILE A 377 5.60 -20.45 19.35
CA ILE A 377 6.82 -19.89 19.96
C ILE A 377 6.99 -20.44 21.38
N PRO A 378 8.11 -21.09 21.73
CA PRO A 378 8.31 -21.61 23.08
C PRO A 378 8.25 -20.48 24.12
N ASP A 379 7.70 -20.77 25.29
CA ASP A 379 7.61 -19.81 26.40
C ASP A 379 8.96 -19.67 27.12
N LEU A 380 9.86 -18.91 26.52
CA LEU A 380 11.22 -18.66 27.02
C LEU A 380 11.34 -17.25 27.63
N PRO A 381 12.34 -17.00 28.51
CA PRO A 381 12.65 -15.67 29.01
C PRO A 381 12.82 -14.66 27.87
N GLY A 382 12.15 -13.51 27.96
CA GLY A 382 12.21 -12.45 26.95
C GLY A 382 11.21 -12.56 25.79
N VAL A 383 10.68 -13.74 25.48
CA VAL A 383 9.66 -13.93 24.42
C VAL A 383 8.43 -13.09 24.71
N ARG A 384 7.92 -13.16 25.94
CA ARG A 384 6.76 -12.38 26.38
C ARG A 384 6.95 -10.87 26.23
N ALA A 385 8.17 -10.37 26.47
CA ALA A 385 8.47 -8.95 26.31
C ALA A 385 8.41 -8.53 24.82
N GLN A 386 8.95 -9.33 23.90
CA GLN A 386 8.85 -9.06 22.46
C GLN A 386 7.41 -9.16 21.94
N LEU A 387 6.63 -10.15 22.41
CA LEU A 387 5.21 -10.26 22.08
C LEU A 387 4.44 -9.02 22.52
N ARG A 388 4.60 -8.61 23.79
CA ARG A 388 3.97 -7.39 24.33
C ARG A 388 4.42 -6.15 23.59
N GLN A 389 5.72 -6.05 23.26
CA GLN A 389 6.24 -4.96 22.45
C GLN A 389 5.50 -4.88 21.13
N GLY A 390 5.28 -6.01 20.43
CA GLY A 390 4.53 -6.11 19.18
C GLY A 390 3.05 -5.74 19.30
N ILE A 391 2.38 -6.25 20.35
CA ILE A 391 0.97 -6.00 20.64
C ILE A 391 0.71 -4.51 20.92
N GLN A 392 1.59 -3.87 21.69
CA GLN A 392 1.49 -2.42 21.98
C GLN A 392 1.70 -1.54 20.75
N LYS A 393 2.18 -2.08 19.61
CA LYS A 393 2.34 -1.33 18.36
C LYS A 393 1.07 -1.23 17.54
N GLU A 394 0.03 -1.97 17.89
CA GLU A 394 -1.27 -1.90 17.24
C GLU A 394 -2.06 -0.72 17.83
N THR A 395 -2.57 0.17 16.98
CA THR A 395 -3.39 1.30 17.43
C THR A 395 -4.66 1.32 16.59
N PRO A 396 -5.66 0.50 16.95
CA PRO A 396 -6.84 0.31 16.11
C PRO A 396 -7.54 1.63 15.86
N LEU A 397 -7.95 1.85 14.61
CA LEU A 397 -8.84 2.95 14.28
C LEU A 397 -10.22 2.69 14.88
N ARG A 398 -10.90 3.76 15.32
CA ARG A 398 -12.32 3.68 15.73
C ARG A 398 -13.25 3.32 14.56
N VAL A 399 -12.79 3.50 13.33
CA VAL A 399 -13.53 3.22 12.11
C VAL A 399 -12.70 2.32 11.18
N PRO A 400 -13.32 1.57 10.25
CA PRO A 400 -12.60 0.80 9.26
C PRO A 400 -11.58 1.65 8.50
N ASP A 401 -10.41 1.06 8.24
CA ASP A 401 -9.34 1.71 7.50
C ASP A 401 -9.86 2.19 6.13
N PRO A 402 -9.80 3.50 5.82
CA PRO A 402 -10.28 4.04 4.55
C PRO A 402 -9.66 3.32 3.35
N TRP A 403 -8.39 2.92 3.44
CA TRP A 403 -7.66 2.38 2.29
C TRP A 403 -8.10 0.97 1.89
N ARG A 404 -8.83 0.25 2.76
CA ARG A 404 -9.42 -1.06 2.41
C ARG A 404 -10.49 -0.99 1.31
N GLY A 405 -11.04 0.19 1.02
CA GLY A 405 -12.07 0.38 -0.01
C GLY A 405 -11.60 1.11 -1.27
N TYR A 406 -10.60 1.98 -1.16
CA TYR A 406 -10.22 2.91 -2.25
C TYR A 406 -9.58 2.23 -3.47
N PHE A 407 -9.14 0.97 -3.36
CA PHE A 407 -8.52 0.21 -4.45
C PHE A 407 -9.40 -0.89 -5.05
N LYS A 408 -10.69 -0.95 -4.70
CA LYS A 408 -11.65 -1.68 -5.53
C LYS A 408 -11.83 -0.89 -6.83
N TRP A 409 -10.88 -1.04 -7.76
CA TRP A 409 -11.06 -0.68 -9.15
C TRP A 409 -12.13 -1.63 -9.69
N GLY A 410 -13.40 -1.23 -9.55
CA GLY A 410 -14.52 -1.95 -10.13
C GLY A 410 -14.34 -2.03 -11.64
N GLY A 411 -14.24 -3.25 -12.15
CA GLY A 411 -14.58 -3.57 -13.53
C GLY A 411 -16.08 -3.53 -13.76
#